data_AF-A0AA97P2T2-F1
#
_entry.id   AF-A0AA97P2T2-F1
#
_cell.length_a   1.000
_cell.length_b   1.000
_cell.length_c   1.000
_cell.angle_alpha   90.00
_cell.angle_beta   90.00
_cell.angle_gamma   90.00
#
_symmetry.space_group_name_H-M   'P 1'
#
loop_
_entity.id
_entity.type
_entity.pdbx_description
1 polymer ?
#
loop_
_entity_poly.entity_id
_entity_poly.type
_entity_poly.pdbx_seq_one_letter_code
_entity_poly.pdbx_strand_id
1 'polypeptide(L)'
;MKSTTFLSLLAAPLAAQAHYIFSIVFVNGVQKGGDYTYIRKNSNTYMPSFTNDIVNSPDLRCNTGARANSGTQTLTVKAGDKIGFKLWYNEFIEHPGPGFVYMSKAPGSVASYDGSGDWFKAYETGLCGGQPNSDGAWCTWQKDRIEFTIPPRTPPGEYLVRVEHLAIHESHVGKGQFYMECAQFKVEGPGGGSPGPLVKIPGLYKASDPGIAYNKWTNNPARYVMPGPAVWADNGSSNPSNPPSNPPSNGGGGGGGSGSGAPLYGQCGGEGWTGPKTCAQGTCKVSNQYYSQCL
;
A
#
# COMPACT_ATOMS: atom_id res chain seq x y z
N MET A 1 -10.21 65.89 25.17
CA MET A 1 -10.81 64.57 24.90
C MET A 1 -9.98 63.89 23.81
N LYS A 2 -9.22 62.84 24.15
CA LYS A 2 -8.57 61.97 23.16
C LYS A 2 -8.99 60.55 23.51
N SER A 3 -9.91 60.01 22.71
CA SER A 3 -10.41 58.65 22.88
C SER A 3 -9.54 57.71 22.04
N THR A 4 -8.88 56.76 22.69
CA THR A 4 -8.07 55.75 22.02
C THR A 4 -8.87 54.47 21.98
N THR A 5 -9.43 54.14 20.82
CA THR A 5 -10.19 52.91 20.60
C THR A 5 -9.21 51.75 20.38
N PHE A 6 -9.14 50.80 21.29
CA PHE A 6 -8.44 49.53 21.08
C PHE A 6 -9.32 48.59 20.24
N LEU A 7 -8.82 48.21 19.08
CA LEU A 7 -9.44 47.22 18.20
C LEU A 7 -8.92 45.82 18.61
N SER A 8 -9.75 45.05 19.30
CA SER A 8 -9.46 43.67 19.67
C SER A 8 -9.57 42.78 18.41
N LEU A 9 -8.45 42.30 17.87
CA LEU A 9 -8.48 41.22 16.88
C LEU A 9 -8.90 39.91 17.59
N LEU A 10 -10.10 39.42 17.29
CA LEU A 10 -10.47 38.03 17.60
C LEU A 10 -9.62 37.11 16.70
N ALA A 11 -8.61 36.46 17.28
CA ALA A 11 -8.01 35.28 16.67
C ALA A 11 -9.01 34.12 16.84
N ALA A 12 -9.71 33.77 15.76
CA ALA A 12 -10.48 32.53 15.73
C ALA A 12 -9.50 31.34 15.79
N PRO A 13 -9.68 30.36 16.69
CA PRO A 13 -8.86 29.16 16.68
C PRO A 13 -9.12 28.44 15.36
N LEU A 14 -8.07 28.28 14.55
CA LEU A 14 -8.06 27.33 13.45
C LEU A 14 -8.27 25.94 14.06
N ALA A 15 -9.47 25.39 13.93
CA ALA A 15 -9.68 23.97 14.20
C ALA A 15 -8.84 23.21 13.18
N ALA A 16 -7.71 22.64 13.62
CA ALA A 16 -6.93 21.73 12.80
C ALA A 16 -7.79 20.49 12.53
N GLN A 17 -8.35 20.40 11.33
CA GLN A 17 -9.13 19.25 10.93
C GLN A 17 -8.18 18.19 10.36
N ALA A 18 -7.70 17.29 11.21
CA ALA A 18 -6.74 16.25 10.83
C ALA A 18 -7.33 15.13 9.94
N HIS A 19 -8.58 15.26 9.49
CA HIS A 19 -9.29 14.30 8.64
C HIS A 19 -9.15 14.69 7.17
N TYR A 20 -8.83 13.72 6.31
CA TYR A 20 -8.45 13.98 4.92
C TYR A 20 -8.95 12.90 3.97
N ILE A 21 -8.87 13.17 2.66
CA ILE A 21 -9.31 12.24 1.61
C ILE A 21 -8.38 12.29 0.40
N PHE A 22 -8.08 11.12 -0.17
CA PHE A 22 -7.30 10.97 -1.40
C PHE A 22 -8.20 11.12 -2.63
N SER A 23 -8.31 12.31 -3.21
CA SER A 23 -9.23 12.58 -4.34
C SER A 23 -8.52 12.87 -5.67
N ILE A 24 -7.19 13.02 -5.67
CA ILE A 24 -6.42 13.48 -6.84
C ILE A 24 -5.31 12.48 -7.18
N VAL A 25 -5.14 12.20 -8.48
CA VAL A 25 -4.08 11.31 -9.00
C VAL A 25 -2.94 12.13 -9.60
N PHE A 26 -1.71 11.72 -9.32
CA PHE A 26 -0.48 12.16 -9.99
C PHE A 26 0.16 10.98 -10.70
N VAL A 27 0.73 11.24 -11.88
CA VAL A 27 1.55 10.27 -12.62
C VAL A 27 2.87 10.94 -12.97
N ASN A 28 3.98 10.34 -12.54
CA ASN A 28 5.34 10.83 -12.73
C ASN A 28 5.49 12.32 -12.34
N GLY A 29 4.91 12.70 -11.19
CA GLY A 29 4.95 14.06 -10.66
C GLY A 29 3.95 15.04 -11.30
N VAL A 30 3.16 14.62 -12.29
CA VAL A 30 2.18 15.47 -12.98
C VAL A 30 0.77 15.10 -12.55
N GLN A 31 0.00 16.10 -12.08
CA GLN A 31 -1.42 15.92 -11.74
C GLN A 31 -2.23 15.48 -12.96
N LYS A 32 -3.17 14.56 -12.76
CA LYS A 32 -4.10 14.07 -13.78
C LYS A 32 -5.53 14.34 -13.35
N GLY A 33 -6.24 15.15 -14.12
CA GLY A 33 -7.61 15.56 -13.80
C GLY A 33 -7.70 16.42 -12.52
N GLY A 34 -8.92 16.53 -11.99
CA GLY A 34 -9.20 17.11 -10.67
C GLY A 34 -9.78 16.07 -9.71
N ASP A 35 -10.42 16.55 -8.65
CA ASP A 35 -11.07 15.71 -7.65
C ASP A 35 -11.99 14.65 -8.27
N TYR A 36 -11.78 13.40 -7.86
CA TYR A 36 -12.59 12.24 -8.26
C TYR A 36 -12.67 11.99 -9.77
N THR A 37 -11.78 12.59 -10.58
CA THR A 37 -11.78 12.33 -12.03
C THR A 37 -11.50 10.86 -12.30
N TYR A 38 -10.52 10.30 -11.58
CA TYR A 38 -10.07 8.91 -11.72
C TYR A 38 -10.22 8.08 -10.44
N ILE A 39 -10.74 8.68 -9.37
CA ILE A 39 -10.97 8.05 -8.07
C ILE A 39 -12.47 8.02 -7.82
N ARG A 40 -12.99 6.87 -7.40
CA ARG A 40 -14.41 6.73 -7.09
C ARG A 40 -14.76 7.62 -5.91
N LYS A 41 -15.78 8.46 -6.09
CA LYS A 41 -16.26 9.35 -5.04
C LYS A 41 -17.00 8.55 -3.96
N ASN A 42 -16.54 8.68 -2.73
CA ASN A 42 -17.20 8.16 -1.54
C ASN A 42 -18.29 9.13 -1.02
N SER A 43 -19.09 8.68 -0.06
CA SER A 43 -20.14 9.48 0.58
C SER A 43 -19.80 9.94 2.00
N ASN A 44 -18.79 9.35 2.65
CA ASN A 44 -18.31 9.77 3.97
C ASN A 44 -17.31 10.95 3.91
N THR A 45 -17.04 11.50 2.72
CA THR A 45 -16.20 12.69 2.53
C THR A 45 -14.81 12.51 3.15
N TYR A 46 -14.30 13.47 3.92
CA TYR A 46 -13.02 13.39 4.59
C TYR A 46 -13.05 12.55 5.88
N MET A 47 -14.21 12.06 6.33
CA MET A 47 -14.31 11.31 7.58
C MET A 47 -13.73 9.90 7.46
N PRO A 48 -12.98 9.42 8.48
CA PRO A 48 -12.48 8.05 8.48
C PRO A 48 -13.61 7.03 8.59
N SER A 49 -13.33 5.82 8.16
CA SER A 49 -14.10 4.63 8.55
C SER A 49 -13.46 3.96 9.77
N PHE A 50 -14.24 3.56 10.77
CA PHE A 50 -13.71 2.95 11.98
C PHE A 50 -13.61 1.43 11.88
N THR A 51 -12.62 0.88 12.58
CA THR A 51 -12.26 -0.56 12.56
C THR A 51 -13.48 -1.48 12.68
N ASN A 52 -14.33 -1.29 13.69
CA ASN A 52 -15.48 -2.17 13.95
C ASN A 52 -16.51 -2.20 12.81
N ASP A 53 -16.67 -1.09 12.11
CA ASP A 53 -17.67 -0.96 11.04
C ASP A 53 -17.11 -1.44 9.70
N ILE A 54 -15.81 -1.29 9.49
CA ILE A 54 -15.23 -1.40 8.15
C ILE A 54 -14.56 -2.73 7.86
N VAL A 55 -13.88 -3.38 8.81
CA VAL A 55 -12.98 -4.53 8.51
C VAL A 55 -13.71 -5.73 7.88
N ASN A 56 -14.99 -5.91 8.22
CA ASN A 56 -15.85 -6.97 7.69
C ASN A 56 -16.83 -6.48 6.62
N SER A 57 -16.77 -5.20 6.24
CA SER A 57 -17.69 -4.58 5.27
C SER A 57 -17.10 -4.60 3.86
N PRO A 58 -17.93 -4.83 2.81
CA PRO A 58 -17.55 -4.58 1.42
C PRO A 58 -17.04 -3.15 1.16
N ASP A 59 -17.46 -2.18 1.97
CA ASP A 59 -17.01 -0.80 1.85
C ASP A 59 -15.51 -0.65 2.19
N LEU A 60 -14.86 -1.62 2.84
CA LEU A 60 -13.41 -1.61 3.02
C LEU A 60 -12.65 -1.52 1.69
N ARG A 61 -13.23 -2.01 0.59
CA ARG A 61 -12.61 -1.95 -0.74
C ARG A 61 -12.27 -0.52 -1.14
N CYS A 62 -13.29 0.34 -1.20
CA CYS A 62 -13.19 1.63 -1.86
C CYS A 62 -13.84 2.77 -1.06
N ASN A 63 -14.15 2.55 0.22
CA ASN A 63 -14.91 3.44 1.09
C ASN A 63 -16.43 3.41 0.88
N THR A 64 -17.17 3.88 1.88
CA THR A 64 -18.63 3.90 1.85
C THR A 64 -19.14 4.82 0.74
N GLY A 65 -20.10 4.33 -0.05
CA GLY A 65 -20.70 5.08 -1.15
C GLY A 65 -19.90 5.07 -2.46
N ALA A 66 -18.64 4.62 -2.45
CA ALA A 66 -17.86 4.46 -3.67
C ALA A 66 -18.30 3.21 -4.44
N ARG A 67 -19.08 3.40 -5.51
CA ARG A 67 -19.69 2.30 -6.28
C ARG A 67 -19.14 2.22 -7.71
N ALA A 68 -19.29 1.04 -8.31
CA ALA A 68 -19.11 0.83 -9.75
C ALA A 68 -20.14 1.65 -10.54
N ASN A 69 -19.82 1.95 -11.80
CA ASN A 69 -20.64 2.74 -12.73
C ASN A 69 -21.05 4.13 -12.18
N SER A 70 -20.19 4.74 -11.36
CA SER A 70 -20.42 6.05 -10.72
C SER A 70 -19.99 7.26 -11.58
N GLY A 71 -19.65 7.03 -12.86
CA GLY A 71 -19.13 8.08 -13.76
C GLY A 71 -17.63 8.38 -13.58
N THR A 72 -16.93 7.62 -12.72
CA THR A 72 -15.47 7.70 -12.57
C THR A 72 -14.78 7.27 -13.86
N GLN A 73 -13.82 8.07 -14.34
CA GLN A 73 -13.08 7.77 -15.57
C GLN A 73 -11.95 6.78 -15.32
N THR A 74 -11.49 6.10 -16.37
CA THR A 74 -10.33 5.20 -16.31
C THR A 74 -9.09 5.91 -16.90
N LEU A 75 -8.04 6.06 -16.10
CA LEU A 75 -6.77 6.65 -16.55
C LEU A 75 -5.86 5.56 -17.12
N THR A 76 -5.32 5.78 -18.32
CA THR A 76 -4.28 4.90 -18.88
C THR A 76 -2.91 5.25 -18.28
N VAL A 77 -2.21 4.26 -17.76
CA VAL A 77 -0.87 4.35 -17.13
C VAL A 77 -0.01 3.19 -17.58
N LYS A 78 1.31 3.27 -17.38
CA LYS A 78 2.25 2.20 -17.69
C LYS A 78 2.74 1.51 -16.42
N ALA A 79 2.99 0.21 -16.49
CA ALA A 79 3.79 -0.47 -15.49
C ALA A 79 5.15 0.24 -15.36
N GLY A 80 5.60 0.49 -14.12
CA GLY A 80 6.76 1.32 -13.83
C GLY A 80 6.49 2.82 -13.67
N ASP A 81 5.28 3.31 -13.97
CA ASP A 81 4.93 4.70 -13.65
C ASP A 81 4.87 4.91 -12.13
N LYS A 82 5.37 6.07 -11.68
CA LYS A 82 5.20 6.54 -10.30
C LYS A 82 3.82 7.17 -10.17
N ILE A 83 2.97 6.61 -9.33
CA ILE A 83 1.63 7.10 -9.04
C ILE A 83 1.62 7.76 -7.66
N GLY A 84 0.98 8.93 -7.57
CA GLY A 84 0.71 9.60 -6.30
C GLY A 84 -0.80 9.77 -6.09
N PHE A 85 -1.28 9.40 -4.91
CA PHE A 85 -2.63 9.70 -4.45
C PHE A 85 -2.55 10.89 -3.51
N LYS A 86 -2.93 12.08 -4.00
CA LYS A 86 -2.84 13.34 -3.25
C LYS A 86 -4.12 13.61 -2.47
N LEU A 87 -3.96 14.17 -1.28
CA LEU A 87 -5.04 14.66 -0.44
C LEU A 87 -5.74 15.88 -1.07
N TRP A 88 -7.04 15.99 -0.81
CA TRP A 88 -7.84 17.16 -1.14
C TRP A 88 -7.36 18.41 -0.36
N TYR A 89 -7.73 19.59 -0.86
CA TYR A 89 -7.53 20.90 -0.20
C TYR A 89 -6.09 21.26 0.22
N ASN A 90 -5.08 20.62 -0.37
CA ASN A 90 -3.66 20.76 0.01
C ASN A 90 -3.37 20.39 1.47
N GLU A 91 -4.16 19.45 2.02
CA GLU A 91 -3.93 18.92 3.35
C GLU A 91 -2.69 18.03 3.43
N PHE A 92 -2.27 17.76 4.66
CA PHE A 92 -1.23 16.79 4.99
C PHE A 92 -1.80 15.62 5.79
N ILE A 93 -1.12 14.48 5.73
CA ILE A 93 -1.39 13.35 6.61
C ILE A 93 -0.87 13.73 8.01
N GLU A 94 -1.79 14.09 8.90
CA GLU A 94 -1.50 14.52 10.28
C GLU A 94 -1.90 13.49 11.34
N HIS A 95 -2.13 12.26 10.92
CA HIS A 95 -2.26 11.12 11.82
C HIS A 95 -1.10 10.14 11.65
N PRO A 96 -0.53 9.61 12.75
CA PRO A 96 0.50 8.58 12.67
C PRO A 96 -0.10 7.28 12.14
N GLY A 97 0.62 6.59 11.26
CA GLY A 97 0.20 5.30 10.76
C GLY A 97 0.81 4.89 9.42
N PRO A 98 0.65 3.63 9.02
CA PRO A 98 1.16 3.14 7.75
C PRO A 98 0.29 3.58 6.56
N GLY A 99 0.90 3.54 5.38
CA GLY A 99 0.24 3.66 4.09
C GLY A 99 0.33 2.37 3.28
N PHE A 100 -0.69 2.08 2.48
CA PHE A 100 -0.76 0.90 1.62
C PHE A 100 -1.30 1.24 0.25
N VAL A 101 -0.89 0.45 -0.75
CA VAL A 101 -1.56 0.39 -2.04
C VAL A 101 -1.83 -1.07 -2.40
N TYR A 102 -3.07 -1.36 -2.74
CA TYR A 102 -3.51 -2.66 -3.26
C TYR A 102 -4.03 -2.51 -4.68
N MET A 103 -3.85 -3.54 -5.49
CA MET A 103 -4.33 -3.59 -6.87
C MET A 103 -5.18 -4.83 -7.08
N SER A 104 -6.26 -4.69 -7.83
CA SER A 104 -7.13 -5.79 -8.25
C SER A 104 -7.47 -5.67 -9.71
N LYS A 105 -7.10 -6.69 -10.48
CA LYS A 105 -7.39 -6.75 -11.92
C LYS A 105 -8.89 -6.97 -12.12
N ALA A 106 -9.52 -6.10 -12.88
CA ALA A 106 -10.91 -6.28 -13.27
C ALA A 106 -11.04 -7.47 -14.24
N PRO A 107 -12.06 -8.33 -14.09
CA PRO A 107 -12.32 -9.42 -15.04
C PRO A 107 -12.83 -8.90 -16.40
N GLY A 108 -13.29 -7.66 -16.45
CA GLY A 108 -13.73 -6.94 -17.64
C GLY A 108 -13.43 -5.44 -17.48
N SER A 109 -14.39 -4.58 -17.81
CA SER A 109 -14.21 -3.14 -17.55
C SER A 109 -14.14 -2.85 -16.05
N VAL A 110 -13.16 -2.05 -15.63
CA VAL A 110 -13.05 -1.59 -14.25
C VAL A 110 -14.21 -0.69 -13.85
N ALA A 111 -14.85 0.00 -14.81
CA ALA A 111 -15.99 0.86 -14.53
C ALA A 111 -17.14 0.09 -13.86
N SER A 112 -17.43 -1.12 -14.34
CA SER A 112 -18.48 -2.00 -13.78
C SER A 112 -17.99 -2.94 -12.67
N TYR A 113 -16.68 -3.02 -12.44
CA TYR A 113 -16.08 -3.91 -11.46
C TYR A 113 -16.24 -3.38 -10.02
N ASP A 114 -16.78 -4.19 -9.12
CA ASP A 114 -17.05 -3.83 -7.71
C ASP A 114 -15.87 -4.14 -6.77
N GLY A 115 -14.79 -4.74 -7.26
CA GLY A 115 -13.63 -5.13 -6.44
C GLY A 115 -13.76 -6.49 -5.74
N SER A 116 -14.68 -7.37 -6.13
CA SER A 116 -14.90 -8.68 -5.49
C SER A 116 -13.90 -9.77 -5.86
N GLY A 117 -13.07 -9.51 -6.86
CA GLY A 117 -11.96 -10.36 -7.27
C GLY A 117 -10.80 -10.31 -6.28
N ASP A 118 -9.65 -10.77 -6.77
CA ASP A 118 -8.45 -10.90 -5.94
C ASP A 118 -7.68 -9.59 -5.90
N TRP A 119 -7.15 -9.28 -4.72
CA TRP A 119 -6.30 -8.14 -4.45
C TRP A 119 -4.89 -8.62 -4.11
N PHE A 120 -3.88 -7.91 -4.57
CA PHE A 120 -2.51 -8.05 -4.07
C PHE A 120 -2.03 -6.71 -3.51
N LYS A 121 -1.15 -6.76 -2.51
CA LYS A 121 -0.48 -5.56 -1.99
C LYS A 121 0.64 -5.17 -2.95
N ALA A 122 0.54 -4.00 -3.57
CA ALA A 122 1.55 -3.48 -4.48
C ALA A 122 2.60 -2.62 -3.76
N TYR A 123 2.23 -2.04 -2.61
CA TYR A 123 3.10 -1.17 -1.83
C TYR A 123 2.64 -1.11 -0.37
N GLU A 124 3.59 -0.93 0.53
CA GLU A 124 3.34 -0.46 1.89
C GLU A 124 4.46 0.46 2.36
N THR A 125 4.14 1.28 3.34
CA THR A 125 5.10 2.11 4.06
C THR A 125 4.69 2.24 5.51
N GLY A 126 5.68 2.25 6.41
CA GLY A 126 5.48 2.32 7.85
C GLY A 126 6.39 3.38 8.47
N LEU A 127 7.28 2.96 9.36
CA LEU A 127 8.26 3.85 9.99
C LEU A 127 9.45 4.10 9.07
N CYS A 128 9.90 5.36 8.93
CA CYS A 128 11.17 5.74 8.27
C CYS A 128 12.34 5.88 9.25
N GLY A 129 12.06 5.86 10.55
CA GLY A 129 13.06 5.96 11.61
C GLY A 129 12.39 6.27 12.95
N GLY A 130 13.07 6.03 14.06
CA GLY A 130 12.48 6.26 15.39
C GLY A 130 11.51 5.16 15.85
N GLN A 131 10.61 5.52 16.76
CA GLN A 131 9.69 4.59 17.44
C GLN A 131 8.22 4.89 17.07
N PRO A 132 7.33 3.88 17.08
CA PRO A 132 5.92 4.03 16.72
C PRO A 132 5.13 5.07 17.52
N ASN A 133 5.57 5.40 18.75
CA ASN A 133 4.94 6.40 19.60
C ASN A 133 5.23 7.85 19.17
N SER A 134 6.25 8.07 18.32
CA SER A 134 6.58 9.35 17.72
C SER A 134 5.86 9.53 16.38
N ASP A 135 5.10 10.60 16.23
CA ASP A 135 4.29 10.80 15.01
C ASP A 135 5.18 11.06 13.77
N GLY A 136 6.24 11.84 13.93
CA GLY A 136 7.22 12.11 12.87
C GLY A 136 8.08 10.91 12.45
N ALA A 137 7.95 9.77 13.13
CA ALA A 137 8.62 8.52 12.77
C ALA A 137 7.98 7.82 11.57
N TRP A 138 6.74 8.16 11.23
CA TRP A 138 5.98 7.54 10.15
C TRP A 138 6.31 8.20 8.81
N CYS A 139 6.60 7.39 7.78
CA CYS A 139 6.93 7.88 6.44
C CYS A 139 5.84 8.78 5.83
N THR A 140 4.59 8.53 6.23
CA THR A 140 3.40 9.23 5.76
C THR A 140 3.20 10.56 6.48
N TRP A 141 3.83 10.78 7.63
CA TRP A 141 3.66 11.99 8.43
C TRP A 141 4.01 13.24 7.62
N GLN A 142 3.11 14.23 7.65
CA GLN A 142 3.26 15.50 6.96
C GLN A 142 3.53 15.34 5.44
N LYS A 143 3.01 14.26 4.84
CA LYS A 143 2.97 14.10 3.39
C LYS A 143 1.60 14.51 2.87
N ASP A 144 1.59 15.16 1.72
CA ASP A 144 0.36 15.55 1.04
C ASP A 144 -0.21 14.41 0.16
N ARG A 145 0.47 13.27 0.10
CA ARG A 145 0.14 12.13 -0.75
C ARG A 145 0.83 10.84 -0.30
N ILE A 146 0.26 9.71 -0.71
CA ILE A 146 0.94 8.40 -0.74
C ILE A 146 1.38 8.12 -2.16
N GLU A 147 2.65 7.76 -2.35
CA GLU A 147 3.21 7.44 -3.67
C GLU A 147 3.75 6.03 -3.73
N PHE A 148 3.55 5.39 -4.88
CA PHE A 148 4.15 4.09 -5.20
C PHE A 148 4.52 4.04 -6.67
N THR A 149 5.38 3.09 -7.04
CA THR A 149 5.63 2.76 -8.45
C THR A 149 4.84 1.51 -8.80
N ILE A 150 4.08 1.54 -9.89
CA ILE A 150 3.38 0.33 -10.37
C ILE A 150 4.45 -0.74 -10.64
N PRO A 151 4.37 -1.95 -10.04
CA PRO A 151 5.38 -2.98 -10.26
C PRO A 151 5.62 -3.22 -11.75
N PRO A 152 6.87 -3.20 -12.25
CA PRO A 152 7.19 -3.24 -13.68
C PRO A 152 6.60 -4.43 -14.45
N ARG A 153 6.38 -5.58 -13.81
CA ARG A 153 5.76 -6.75 -14.49
C ARG A 153 4.27 -6.89 -14.24
N THR A 154 3.60 -5.85 -13.72
CA THR A 154 2.14 -5.84 -13.56
C THR A 154 1.48 -6.22 -14.89
N PRO A 155 0.67 -7.29 -14.96
CA PRO A 155 0.02 -7.69 -16.19
C PRO A 155 -0.85 -6.57 -16.77
N PRO A 156 -0.85 -6.33 -18.09
CA PRO A 156 -1.76 -5.36 -18.70
C PRO A 156 -3.22 -5.67 -18.41
N GLY A 157 -4.02 -4.63 -18.27
CA GLY A 157 -5.46 -4.73 -18.02
C GLY A 157 -6.00 -3.54 -17.24
N GLU A 158 -7.30 -3.56 -16.96
CA GLU A 158 -7.92 -2.55 -16.11
C GLU A 158 -7.92 -3.01 -14.65
N TYR A 159 -7.67 -2.08 -13.72
CA TYR A 159 -7.46 -2.34 -12.31
C TYR A 159 -8.22 -1.33 -11.46
N LEU A 160 -8.82 -1.81 -10.38
CA LEU A 160 -9.01 -0.97 -9.20
C LEU A 160 -7.69 -0.90 -8.46
N VAL A 161 -7.28 0.32 -8.12
CA VAL A 161 -6.08 0.58 -7.30
C VAL A 161 -6.50 1.33 -6.05
N ARG A 162 -6.41 0.64 -4.91
CA ARG A 162 -6.85 1.09 -3.61
C ARG A 162 -5.67 1.69 -2.84
N VAL A 163 -5.72 2.99 -2.58
CA VAL A 163 -4.83 3.64 -1.60
C VAL A 163 -5.47 3.55 -0.22
N GLU A 164 -4.66 3.38 0.83
CA GLU A 164 -5.12 3.39 2.20
C GLU A 164 -4.08 4.03 3.12
N HIS A 165 -4.55 4.85 4.06
CA HIS A 165 -3.83 5.21 5.27
C HIS A 165 -4.60 4.68 6.48
N LEU A 166 -3.90 4.01 7.40
CA LEU A 166 -4.46 3.55 8.67
C LEU A 166 -3.94 4.44 9.79
N ALA A 167 -4.74 5.37 10.27
CA ALA A 167 -4.39 6.19 11.42
C ALA A 167 -4.56 5.38 12.73
N ILE A 168 -3.48 5.28 13.50
CA ILE A 168 -3.38 4.38 14.67
C ILE A 168 -3.49 5.09 16.02
N HIS A 169 -3.78 6.40 16.04
CA HIS A 169 -3.83 7.17 17.29
C HIS A 169 -4.94 6.70 18.25
N GLU A 170 -6.07 6.17 17.74
CA GLU A 170 -7.12 5.55 18.58
C GLU A 170 -7.20 4.02 18.47
N SER A 171 -6.20 3.38 17.85
CA SER A 171 -6.17 1.91 17.69
C SER A 171 -6.23 1.14 19.02
N HIS A 172 -5.64 1.68 20.07
CA HIS A 172 -5.60 1.08 21.42
C HIS A 172 -6.98 0.91 22.08
N VAL A 173 -8.00 1.62 21.60
CA VAL A 173 -9.41 1.51 22.04
C VAL A 173 -10.31 0.95 20.93
N GLY A 174 -9.73 0.26 19.95
CA GLY A 174 -10.47 -0.36 18.85
C GLY A 174 -11.04 0.62 17.82
N LYS A 175 -10.56 1.87 17.82
CA LYS A 175 -10.99 2.94 16.91
C LYS A 175 -9.92 3.32 15.88
N GLY A 176 -9.14 2.35 15.41
CA GLY A 176 -8.26 2.57 14.26
C GLY A 176 -9.07 3.14 13.08
N GLN A 177 -8.51 4.16 12.43
CA GLN A 177 -9.21 4.98 11.45
C GLN A 177 -8.66 4.73 10.04
N PHE A 178 -9.53 4.28 9.15
CA PHE A 178 -9.20 3.93 7.78
C PHE A 178 -9.58 5.09 6.84
N TYR A 179 -8.59 5.55 6.07
CA TYR A 179 -8.75 6.52 4.99
C TYR A 179 -8.35 5.82 3.69
N MET A 180 -9.31 5.36 2.90
CA MET A 180 -9.04 4.56 1.71
C MET A 180 -9.88 5.01 0.54
N GLU A 181 -9.33 4.93 -0.67
CA GLU A 181 -10.04 5.30 -1.90
C GLU A 181 -9.58 4.41 -3.06
N CYS A 182 -10.43 4.23 -4.08
CA CYS A 182 -10.11 3.42 -5.26
C CYS A 182 -10.02 4.26 -6.53
N ALA A 183 -8.87 4.21 -7.19
CA ALA A 183 -8.71 4.68 -8.56
C ALA A 183 -9.02 3.61 -9.61
N GLN A 184 -9.39 4.06 -10.81
CA GLN A 184 -9.57 3.24 -12.00
C GLN A 184 -8.42 3.45 -12.98
N PHE A 185 -7.58 2.44 -13.16
CA PHE A 185 -6.46 2.49 -14.10
C PHE A 185 -6.55 1.43 -15.18
N LYS A 186 -6.15 1.78 -16.40
CA LYS A 186 -5.78 0.83 -17.45
C LYS A 186 -4.25 0.77 -17.48
N VAL A 187 -3.68 -0.33 -17.01
CA VAL A 187 -2.23 -0.55 -16.99
C VAL A 187 -1.80 -1.14 -18.33
N GLU A 188 -0.83 -0.50 -18.96
CA GLU A 188 -0.13 -0.95 -20.16
C GLU A 188 1.32 -1.32 -19.83
N GLY A 189 1.96 -2.15 -20.65
CA GLY A 189 3.35 -2.57 -20.43
C GLY A 189 3.61 -4.00 -20.88
N PRO A 190 4.84 -4.51 -20.74
CA PRO A 190 5.20 -5.86 -21.15
C PRO A 190 4.55 -6.93 -20.25
N GLY A 191 4.27 -6.60 -18.99
CA GLY A 191 3.64 -7.52 -18.04
C GLY A 191 4.47 -8.75 -17.71
N GLY A 192 3.79 -9.89 -17.60
CA GLY A 192 4.39 -11.21 -17.41
C GLY A 192 4.63 -11.61 -15.97
N GLY A 193 4.29 -10.78 -14.98
CA GLY A 193 4.30 -11.15 -13.56
C GLY A 193 3.05 -11.94 -13.15
N SER A 194 3.15 -12.65 -12.02
CA SER A 194 2.00 -13.27 -11.34
C SER A 194 1.86 -12.64 -9.96
N PRO A 195 0.97 -11.64 -9.79
CA PRO A 195 0.84 -10.94 -8.51
C PRO A 195 0.39 -11.85 -7.38
N GLY A 196 1.00 -11.68 -6.21
CA GLY A 196 0.61 -12.39 -5.00
C GLY A 196 1.50 -12.02 -3.81
N PRO A 197 1.12 -12.39 -2.58
CA PRO A 197 -0.07 -13.19 -2.22
C PRO A 197 -1.41 -12.50 -2.54
N LEU A 198 -2.42 -13.29 -2.90
CA LEU A 198 -3.76 -12.80 -3.21
C LEU A 198 -4.68 -12.88 -1.99
N VAL A 199 -5.54 -11.88 -1.83
CA VAL A 199 -6.53 -11.79 -0.74
C VAL A 199 -7.87 -11.25 -1.25
N LYS A 200 -8.92 -11.42 -0.44
CA LYS A 200 -10.23 -10.79 -0.65
C LYS A 200 -10.41 -9.59 0.28
N ILE A 201 -11.23 -8.64 -0.16
CA ILE A 201 -11.71 -7.54 0.68
C ILE A 201 -13.25 -7.58 0.64
N PRO A 202 -13.96 -7.76 1.77
CA PRO A 202 -13.44 -7.96 3.13
C PRO A 202 -12.74 -9.32 3.29
N GLY A 203 -12.00 -9.48 4.40
CA GLY A 203 -11.15 -10.65 4.68
C GLY A 203 -9.64 -10.33 4.71
N LEU A 204 -9.26 -9.16 4.20
CA LEU A 204 -7.89 -8.65 4.21
C LEU A 204 -7.35 -8.41 5.63
N TYR A 205 -8.22 -7.94 6.54
CA TYR A 205 -7.85 -7.54 7.89
C TYR A 205 -8.78 -8.17 8.93
N LYS A 206 -8.28 -8.29 10.16
CA LYS A 206 -9.07 -8.53 11.37
C LYS A 206 -8.91 -7.34 12.31
N ALA A 207 -9.98 -7.01 13.03
CA ALA A 207 -9.92 -5.97 14.07
C ALA A 207 -8.81 -6.25 15.11
N SER A 208 -8.51 -7.52 15.38
CA SER A 208 -7.49 -7.96 16.32
C SER A 208 -6.08 -8.09 15.71
N ASP A 209 -5.86 -7.73 14.44
CA ASP A 209 -4.51 -7.74 13.87
C ASP A 209 -3.62 -6.79 14.68
N PRO A 210 -2.36 -7.16 15.00
CA PRO A 210 -1.52 -6.40 15.93
C PRO A 210 -1.18 -4.99 15.43
N GLY A 211 -1.22 -4.75 14.12
CA GLY A 211 -1.07 -3.40 13.53
C GLY A 211 -2.34 -2.55 13.55
N ILE A 212 -3.51 -3.17 13.75
CA ILE A 212 -4.83 -2.52 13.81
C ILE A 212 -5.24 -2.27 15.27
N ALA A 213 -5.19 -3.30 16.13
CA ALA A 213 -5.37 -3.21 17.57
C ALA A 213 -4.04 -2.84 18.27
N TYR A 214 -3.46 -1.71 17.86
CA TYR A 214 -2.13 -1.28 18.29
C TYR A 214 -2.17 -0.20 19.37
N ASN A 215 -1.30 -0.31 20.38
CA ASN A 215 -1.13 0.74 21.39
C ASN A 215 0.19 1.50 21.22
N LYS A 216 0.11 2.68 20.59
CA LYS A 216 1.26 3.58 20.41
C LYS A 216 1.55 4.47 21.62
N TRP A 217 0.66 4.57 22.60
CA TRP A 217 0.77 5.59 23.67
C TRP A 217 1.65 5.18 24.84
N THR A 218 2.22 3.97 24.81
CA THR A 218 3.17 3.55 25.83
C THR A 218 4.55 4.15 25.56
N ASN A 219 5.37 4.29 26.61
CA ASN A 219 6.73 4.83 26.50
C ASN A 219 7.64 3.98 25.59
N ASN A 220 7.37 2.68 25.51
CA ASN A 220 8.09 1.73 24.66
C ASN A 220 7.06 0.79 24.02
N PRO A 221 6.40 1.21 22.93
CA PRO A 221 5.36 0.41 22.32
C PRO A 221 5.98 -0.78 21.59
N ALA A 222 5.19 -1.86 21.43
CA ALA A 222 5.66 -3.04 20.71
C ALA A 222 6.08 -2.68 19.28
N ARG A 223 6.99 -3.46 18.68
CA ARG A 223 7.32 -3.30 17.26
C ARG A 223 6.04 -3.29 16.42
N TYR A 224 5.90 -2.31 15.53
CA TYR A 224 4.76 -2.26 14.64
C TYR A 224 4.81 -3.41 13.61
N VAL A 225 3.71 -4.13 13.48
CA VAL A 225 3.55 -5.24 12.52
C VAL A 225 2.58 -4.78 11.44
N MET A 226 3.04 -4.76 10.19
CA MET A 226 2.20 -4.36 9.06
C MET A 226 1.02 -5.34 8.91
N PRO A 227 -0.24 -4.88 8.89
CA PRO A 227 -1.40 -5.72 8.62
C PRO A 227 -1.47 -6.14 7.14
N GLY A 228 -2.22 -7.21 6.86
CA GLY A 228 -2.44 -7.73 5.50
C GLY A 228 -1.30 -8.59 4.96
N PRO A 229 -1.37 -9.03 3.67
CA PRO A 229 -0.38 -9.90 3.06
C PRO A 229 0.97 -9.18 2.86
N ALA A 230 2.02 -9.94 2.52
CA ALA A 230 3.27 -9.34 2.06
C ALA A 230 3.06 -8.53 0.77
N VAL A 231 3.90 -7.51 0.55
CA VAL A 231 3.98 -6.81 -0.75
C VAL A 231 4.38 -7.82 -1.82
N TRP A 232 3.76 -7.72 -2.99
CA TRP A 232 4.13 -8.54 -4.13
C TRP A 232 5.59 -8.27 -4.53
N ALA A 233 6.43 -9.28 -4.35
CA ALA A 233 7.80 -9.28 -4.80
C ALA A 233 7.83 -9.54 -6.30
N ASP A 234 8.00 -8.49 -7.10
CA ASP A 234 8.10 -8.53 -8.57
C ASP A 234 9.45 -9.14 -9.06
N ASN A 235 9.89 -10.22 -8.41
CA ASN A 235 11.25 -10.75 -8.45
C ASN A 235 11.46 -11.82 -9.52
N GLY A 236 10.94 -11.64 -10.73
CA GLY A 236 11.32 -12.55 -11.83
C GLY A 236 10.64 -13.94 -11.79
N SER A 237 10.15 -14.43 -10.65
CA SER A 237 9.63 -15.80 -10.47
C SER A 237 8.46 -16.12 -11.40
N SER A 238 8.75 -16.85 -12.47
CA SER A 238 7.79 -17.67 -13.21
C SER A 238 7.55 -18.95 -12.40
N ASN A 239 6.34 -19.17 -11.89
CA ASN A 239 5.97 -20.50 -11.37
C ASN A 239 5.43 -21.37 -12.54
N PRO A 240 5.64 -22.69 -12.51
CA PRO A 240 5.69 -23.54 -13.69
C PRO A 240 4.32 -24.08 -14.08
N SER A 241 3.88 -23.77 -15.30
CA SER A 241 2.86 -24.59 -15.96
C SER A 241 2.99 -24.47 -17.47
N ASN A 242 4.04 -25.08 -18.02
CA ASN A 242 3.95 -25.75 -19.31
C ASN A 242 5.01 -26.85 -19.40
N PRO A 243 4.67 -28.07 -19.85
CA PRO A 243 5.64 -29.15 -19.98
C PRO A 243 6.59 -28.86 -21.14
N PRO A 244 7.91 -28.99 -20.98
CA PRO A 244 8.81 -28.87 -22.11
C PRO A 244 8.74 -30.17 -22.94
N SER A 245 8.37 -30.02 -24.20
CA SER A 245 8.66 -31.00 -25.25
C SER A 245 10.17 -31.16 -25.38
N ASN A 246 10.68 -32.34 -25.04
CA ASN A 246 12.01 -32.84 -25.48
C ASN A 246 11.96 -33.20 -26.99
N PRO A 247 13.06 -33.46 -27.75
CA PRO A 247 14.45 -33.80 -27.34
C PRO A 247 15.55 -33.17 -28.29
N PRO A 248 16.83 -33.62 -28.39
CA PRO A 248 17.58 -34.60 -27.60
C PRO A 248 18.95 -34.14 -27.03
N SER A 249 19.35 -34.95 -26.04
CA SER A 249 20.65 -35.21 -25.41
C SER A 249 21.95 -34.66 -26.02
N ASN A 250 22.84 -34.17 -25.13
CA ASN A 250 24.17 -34.76 -24.96
C ASN A 250 24.82 -34.38 -23.60
N GLY A 251 25.39 -35.40 -22.91
CA GLY A 251 26.40 -35.44 -21.82
C GLY A 251 26.46 -34.32 -20.75
N GLY A 252 26.59 -34.53 -19.45
CA GLY A 252 27.11 -35.65 -18.65
C GLY A 252 27.80 -35.06 -17.39
N GLY A 253 27.58 -35.65 -16.22
CA GLY A 253 28.29 -35.38 -14.94
C GLY A 253 27.86 -34.10 -14.20
N GLY A 254 27.54 -34.05 -12.90
CA GLY A 254 27.89 -34.91 -11.78
C GLY A 254 28.85 -34.17 -10.83
N GLY A 255 28.35 -33.64 -9.71
CA GLY A 255 29.14 -33.41 -8.49
C GLY A 255 29.26 -31.97 -7.92
N GLY A 256 28.93 -31.84 -6.63
CA GLY A 256 29.78 -31.20 -5.61
C GLY A 256 29.87 -29.66 -5.56
N GLY A 257 29.43 -29.07 -4.45
CA GLY A 257 29.35 -27.62 -4.28
C GLY A 257 30.65 -26.87 -3.95
N SER A 258 30.63 -25.57 -4.24
CA SER A 258 31.23 -24.46 -3.48
C SER A 258 31.05 -23.15 -4.25
N GLY A 259 30.81 -22.05 -3.53
CA GLY A 259 31.55 -20.83 -3.86
C GLY A 259 30.81 -19.58 -4.34
N SER A 260 29.50 -19.44 -4.22
CA SER A 260 28.89 -18.11 -4.35
C SER A 260 27.70 -17.97 -3.42
N GLY A 261 27.85 -17.13 -2.39
CA GLY A 261 26.72 -16.70 -1.59
C GLY A 261 25.61 -16.10 -2.47
N ALA A 262 24.43 -15.89 -1.90
CA ALA A 262 23.34 -15.22 -2.61
C ALA A 262 23.81 -13.85 -3.15
N PRO A 263 23.40 -13.44 -4.36
CA PRO A 263 23.77 -12.14 -4.92
C PRO A 263 23.23 -11.01 -4.04
N LEU A 264 23.69 -9.77 -4.24
CA LEU A 264 23.09 -8.60 -3.61
C LEU A 264 21.57 -8.60 -3.87
N TYR A 265 20.76 -8.36 -2.84
CA TYR A 265 19.31 -8.49 -2.81
C TYR A 265 18.73 -9.93 -2.92
N GLY A 266 19.58 -10.96 -2.97
CA GLY A 266 19.18 -12.37 -2.96
C GLY A 266 18.85 -12.88 -1.56
N GLN A 267 18.01 -13.93 -1.48
CA GLN A 267 17.67 -14.58 -0.21
C GLN A 267 18.86 -15.38 0.32
N CYS A 268 19.23 -15.12 1.56
CA CYS A 268 20.36 -15.73 2.26
C CYS A 268 19.95 -16.46 3.55
N GLY A 269 18.65 -16.56 3.85
CA GLY A 269 18.17 -17.16 5.09
C GLY A 269 16.65 -17.17 5.22
N GLY A 270 16.17 -17.80 6.29
CA GLY A 270 14.76 -18.07 6.55
C GLY A 270 14.49 -19.53 6.90
N GLU A 271 13.49 -19.77 7.74
CA GLU A 271 12.96 -21.09 8.02
C GLU A 271 12.44 -21.75 6.73
N GLY A 272 12.86 -22.99 6.47
CA GLY A 272 12.58 -23.72 5.22
C GLY A 272 13.48 -23.38 4.03
N TRP A 273 14.36 -22.36 4.11
CA TRP A 273 15.28 -22.02 3.02
C TRP A 273 16.42 -23.05 2.90
N THR A 274 16.61 -23.63 1.72
CA THR A 274 17.68 -24.62 1.42
C THR A 274 18.82 -24.05 0.55
N GLY A 275 18.70 -22.80 0.09
CA GLY A 275 19.72 -22.14 -0.73
C GLY A 275 20.88 -21.54 0.08
N PRO A 276 21.68 -20.65 -0.54
CA PRO A 276 22.85 -20.06 0.09
C PRO A 276 22.54 -19.39 1.42
N LYS A 277 23.42 -19.58 2.41
CA LYS A 277 23.32 -18.99 3.77
C LYS A 277 24.24 -17.79 3.98
N THR A 278 25.01 -17.46 2.95
CA THR A 278 25.96 -16.34 2.92
C THR A 278 25.67 -15.48 1.71
N CYS A 279 26.21 -14.26 1.70
CA CYS A 279 26.07 -13.31 0.60
C CYS A 279 27.34 -13.25 -0.22
N ALA A 280 27.22 -13.26 -1.55
CA ALA A 280 28.33 -12.97 -2.45
C ALA A 280 28.71 -11.48 -2.39
N GLN A 281 27.74 -10.61 -2.09
CA GLN A 281 27.92 -9.19 -1.86
C GLN A 281 26.96 -8.72 -0.75
N GLY A 282 27.43 -7.84 0.12
CA GLY A 282 26.66 -7.37 1.27
C GLY A 282 26.66 -8.33 2.47
N THR A 283 25.78 -8.09 3.42
CA THR A 283 25.57 -8.91 4.62
C THR A 283 24.18 -9.51 4.61
N CYS A 284 24.04 -10.75 5.06
CA CYS A 284 22.73 -11.36 5.21
C CYS A 284 21.96 -10.70 6.36
N LYS A 285 20.92 -9.92 6.05
CA LYS A 285 20.06 -9.24 7.01
C LYS A 285 18.74 -10.01 7.17
N VAL A 286 18.40 -10.35 8.41
CA VAL A 286 17.13 -11.00 8.72
C VAL A 286 15.98 -10.00 8.56
N SER A 287 15.01 -10.32 7.71
CA SER A 287 13.80 -9.51 7.55
C SER A 287 12.66 -10.04 8.44
N ASN A 288 12.49 -11.36 8.45
CA ASN A 288 11.56 -12.08 9.32
C ASN A 288 12.00 -13.56 9.46
N GLN A 289 11.23 -14.38 10.20
CA GLN A 289 11.61 -15.78 10.47
C GLN A 289 11.75 -16.65 9.22
N TYR A 290 11.03 -16.32 8.14
CA TYR A 290 11.05 -17.06 6.87
C TYR A 290 11.94 -16.43 5.80
N TYR A 291 12.52 -15.26 6.05
CA TYR A 291 13.24 -14.51 5.01
C TYR A 291 14.39 -13.66 5.55
N SER A 292 15.57 -13.82 4.95
CA SER A 292 16.74 -12.96 5.13
C SER A 292 17.32 -12.62 3.76
N GLN A 293 17.84 -11.40 3.59
CA GLN A 293 18.30 -10.87 2.30
C GLN A 293 19.72 -10.31 2.38
N CYS A 294 20.49 -10.45 1.31
CA CYS A 294 21.78 -9.79 1.15
C CYS A 294 21.60 -8.29 0.89
N LEU A 295 22.16 -7.44 1.75
CA LEU A 295 22.16 -5.98 1.64
C LEU A 295 23.55 -5.39 1.89
#